data_AF-A0A6B2MNI5-F1
#
_entry.id   AF-A0A6B2MNI5-F1
#
_cell.length_a   1.000
_cell.length_b   1.000
_cell.length_c   1.000
_cell.angle_alpha   90.00
_cell.angle_beta   90.00
_cell.angle_gamma   90.00
#
_symmetry.space_group_name_H-M   'P 1'
#
loop_
_entity.id
_entity.type
_entity.pdbx_description
1 polymer ?
#
loop_
_entity_poly.entity_id
_entity_poly.type
_entity_poly.pdbx_seq_one_letter_code
_entity_poly.pdbx_strand_id
1 'polypeptide(L)'
;MPALPGNNDKGFFEDLDVVALNVDLLNATGGDWHSMAPIDLGVLLPEQLDQFRVRAIDLLRAKCRENRILSVKDPRLARLLPFWKPVFACIGVRVLYLIAVRNPISVVQSLARRDGFPVEKSYILWLAYVVSALDLTQDVRRVLIDYDRLMDMPRQELENISDFFGLPLIESRLEEFESAFLDDKLRHTHYTVDDLQLVNSAPRQVKALYSALSEAASGFPDSPTWQSAFLEAKAYLDDIAPLLRYEWRLEQEMNDLRAAKAE
;
A
#
# COMPACT_ATOMS: atom_id res chain seq x y z
N MET A 1 14.40 0.70 -5.31
CA MET A 1 14.54 0.36 -6.75
C MET A 1 14.90 1.60 -7.56
N PRO A 2 15.72 1.47 -8.63
CA PRO A 2 16.04 2.58 -9.54
C PRO A 2 14.78 3.10 -10.24
N ALA A 3 14.89 4.28 -10.84
CA ALA A 3 13.85 4.87 -11.68
C ALA A 3 13.45 3.91 -12.82
N LEU A 4 12.15 3.83 -13.10
CA LEU A 4 11.63 3.20 -14.31
C LEU A 4 11.07 4.31 -15.19
N PRO A 5 11.74 4.65 -16.33
CA PRO A 5 11.29 5.70 -17.24
C PRO A 5 9.84 5.50 -17.69
N GLY A 6 8.98 6.51 -17.51
CA GLY A 6 7.56 6.48 -17.86
C GLY A 6 6.64 5.83 -16.82
N ASN A 7 7.17 5.42 -15.67
CA ASN A 7 6.43 4.78 -14.57
C ASN A 7 6.74 5.45 -13.23
N ASN A 8 8.02 5.61 -12.89
CA ASN A 8 8.47 6.43 -11.77
C ASN A 8 9.89 6.93 -12.03
N ASP A 9 9.99 8.09 -12.67
CA ASP A 9 11.23 8.67 -13.19
C ASP A 9 12.24 9.06 -12.10
N LYS A 10 11.83 9.10 -10.83
CA LYS A 10 12.69 9.42 -9.67
C LYS A 10 13.01 8.22 -8.76
N GLY A 11 12.54 7.02 -9.11
CA GLY A 11 12.77 5.80 -8.32
C GLY A 11 11.70 5.53 -7.26
N PHE A 12 11.58 4.28 -6.81
CA PHE A 12 10.47 3.84 -5.96
C PHE A 12 10.63 4.16 -4.47
N PHE A 13 11.79 4.67 -4.04
CA PHE A 13 12.18 4.90 -2.64
C PHE A 13 12.05 3.67 -1.73
N GLU A 14 11.86 2.50 -2.33
CA GLU A 14 11.68 1.22 -1.64
C GLU A 14 13.02 0.67 -1.17
N ASP A 15 13.00 0.16 0.06
CA ASP A 15 14.10 -0.60 0.65
C ASP A 15 14.18 -1.98 -0.02
N LEU A 16 15.21 -2.18 -0.84
CA LEU A 16 15.33 -3.37 -1.69
C LEU A 16 15.39 -4.67 -0.89
N ASP A 17 16.00 -4.64 0.30
CA ASP A 17 16.10 -5.82 1.15
C ASP A 17 14.74 -6.20 1.71
N VAL A 18 13.95 -5.20 2.11
CA VAL A 18 12.57 -5.40 2.58
C VAL A 18 11.67 -5.87 1.44
N VAL A 19 11.82 -5.30 0.24
CA VAL A 19 11.07 -5.75 -0.95
C VAL A 19 11.38 -7.21 -1.25
N ALA A 20 12.66 -7.59 -1.29
CA ALA A 20 13.06 -8.97 -1.56
C ALA A 20 12.45 -9.93 -0.54
N LEU A 21 12.50 -9.60 0.76
CA LEU A 21 11.88 -10.41 1.80
C LEU A 21 10.35 -10.51 1.62
N ASN A 22 9.68 -9.40 1.32
CA ASN A 22 8.23 -9.39 1.08
C ASN A 22 7.83 -10.23 -0.13
N VAL A 23 8.61 -10.18 -1.22
CA VAL A 23 8.38 -10.98 -2.42
C VAL A 23 8.57 -12.47 -2.11
N ASP A 24 9.67 -12.84 -1.42
CA ASP A 24 9.90 -14.22 -1.02
C ASP A 24 8.76 -14.75 -0.13
N LEU A 25 8.30 -13.93 0.83
CA LEU A 25 7.22 -14.30 1.74
C LEU A 25 5.90 -14.48 1.00
N LEU A 26 5.55 -13.57 0.08
CA LEU A 26 4.34 -13.70 -0.74
C LEU A 26 4.40 -14.96 -1.59
N ASN A 27 5.52 -15.19 -2.29
CA ASN A 27 5.73 -16.38 -3.10
C ASN A 27 5.60 -17.67 -2.28
N ALA A 28 6.13 -17.69 -1.06
CA ALA A 28 6.00 -18.83 -0.16
C ALA A 28 4.55 -19.11 0.25
N THR A 29 3.69 -18.08 0.32
CA THR A 29 2.23 -18.24 0.52
C THR A 29 1.47 -18.62 -0.75
N GLY A 30 2.18 -18.77 -1.88
CA GLY A 30 1.57 -19.01 -3.20
C GLY A 30 0.90 -17.77 -3.80
N GLY A 31 1.12 -16.58 -3.24
CA GLY A 31 0.58 -15.31 -3.72
C GLY A 31 1.64 -14.42 -4.36
N ASP A 32 1.20 -13.28 -4.89
CA ASP A 32 2.08 -12.21 -5.37
C ASP A 32 1.49 -10.85 -4.96
N TRP A 33 2.20 -9.75 -5.22
CA TRP A 33 1.78 -8.39 -4.91
C TRP A 33 0.43 -8.02 -5.55
N HIS A 34 0.08 -8.65 -6.67
CA HIS A 34 -1.18 -8.42 -7.38
C HIS A 34 -2.23 -9.52 -7.17
N SER A 35 -2.02 -10.46 -6.25
CA SER A 35 -3.09 -11.39 -5.84
C SER A 35 -4.16 -10.62 -5.08
N MET A 36 -5.43 -10.75 -5.44
CA MET A 36 -6.49 -9.92 -4.83
C MET A 36 -7.03 -10.51 -3.52
N ALA A 37 -6.94 -11.83 -3.35
CA ALA A 37 -7.40 -12.51 -2.14
C ALA A 37 -6.56 -12.16 -0.90
N PRO A 38 -7.12 -12.19 0.32
CA PRO A 38 -6.34 -12.04 1.54
C PRO A 38 -5.14 -12.99 1.58
N ILE A 39 -3.99 -12.50 2.08
CA ILE A 39 -2.78 -13.31 2.23
C ILE A 39 -2.93 -14.20 3.46
N ASP A 40 -2.89 -15.52 3.26
CA ASP A 40 -2.97 -16.49 4.33
C ASP A 40 -1.56 -16.96 4.72
N LEU A 41 -1.04 -16.42 5.82
CA LEU A 41 0.25 -16.87 6.37
C LEU A 41 0.16 -18.27 7.01
N GLY A 42 -1.04 -18.77 7.30
CA GLY A 42 -1.27 -20.08 7.90
C GLY A 42 -0.99 -21.26 6.98
N VAL A 43 -0.81 -21.01 5.68
CA VAL A 43 -0.38 -22.04 4.71
C VAL A 43 1.09 -22.44 4.90
N LEU A 44 1.89 -21.58 5.56
CA LEU A 44 3.29 -21.85 5.85
C LEU A 44 3.41 -22.74 7.10
N LEU A 45 4.35 -23.68 7.06
CA LEU A 45 4.73 -24.41 8.27
C LEU A 45 5.34 -23.44 9.30
N PRO A 46 5.16 -23.68 10.61
CA PRO A 46 5.73 -22.82 11.64
C PRO A 46 7.22 -22.54 11.46
N GLU A 47 8.00 -23.56 11.07
CA GLU A 47 9.45 -23.43 10.89
C GLU A 47 9.81 -22.53 9.69
N GLN A 48 9.01 -22.55 8.63
CA GLN A 48 9.21 -21.67 7.47
C GLN A 48 8.92 -20.22 7.86
N LEU A 49 7.83 -19.98 8.59
CA LEU A 49 7.47 -18.64 9.05
C LEU A 49 8.54 -18.06 10.00
N ASP A 50 9.10 -18.90 10.88
CA ASP A 50 10.16 -18.50 11.78
C ASP A 50 11.47 -18.15 11.04
N GLN A 51 11.81 -18.86 9.96
CA GLN A 51 12.95 -18.48 9.10
C GLN A 51 12.78 -17.07 8.50
N PHE A 52 11.57 -16.74 8.02
CA PHE A 52 11.27 -15.39 7.55
C PHE A 52 11.39 -14.35 8.65
N ARG A 53 10.87 -14.65 9.86
CA ARG A 53 10.96 -13.74 11.00
C ARG A 53 12.40 -13.46 11.41
N VAL A 54 13.25 -14.50 11.47
CA VAL A 54 14.69 -14.34 11.78
C VAL A 54 15.36 -13.41 10.76
N ARG A 55 15.15 -13.66 9.46
CA ARG A 55 15.67 -12.79 8.38
C ARG A 55 15.21 -11.34 8.55
N ALA A 56 13.93 -11.12 8.86
CA ALA A 56 13.37 -9.78 9.03
C ALA A 56 13.92 -9.07 10.28
N ILE A 57 14.08 -9.80 11.39
CA ILE A 57 14.65 -9.29 12.64
C ILE A 57 16.11 -8.86 12.41
N ASP A 58 16.93 -9.69 11.79
CA ASP A 58 18.33 -9.38 11.53
C ASP A 58 18.48 -8.18 10.60
N LEU A 59 17.65 -8.13 9.54
CA LEU A 59 17.60 -7.02 8.61
C LEU A 59 17.28 -5.69 9.30
N LEU A 60 16.20 -5.64 10.07
CA LEU A 60 15.79 -4.40 10.75
C LEU A 60 16.76 -4.01 11.87
N ARG A 61 17.31 -4.98 12.62
CA ARG A 61 18.34 -4.69 13.62
C ARG A 61 19.57 -4.03 13.01
N ALA A 62 20.02 -4.50 11.84
CA ALA A 62 21.14 -3.88 11.13
C ALA A 62 20.81 -2.41 10.77
N LYS A 63 19.67 -2.17 10.13
CA LYS A 63 19.23 -0.82 9.72
C LYS A 63 19.02 0.13 10.91
N CYS A 64 18.50 -0.37 12.04
CA CYS A 64 18.31 0.41 13.27
C CYS A 64 19.62 0.75 14.00
N ARG A 65 20.72 0.01 13.81
CA ARG A 65 22.03 0.39 14.37
C ARG A 65 22.62 1.61 13.66
N GLU A 66 22.34 1.74 12.38
CA GLU A 66 22.87 2.81 11.53
C GLU A 66 22.05 4.11 11.65
N ASN A 67 20.77 4.00 11.99
CA ASN A 67 19.82 5.12 11.93
C ASN A 67 18.97 5.23 13.18
N ARG A 68 18.87 6.45 13.74
CA ARG A 68 17.96 6.75 14.86
C ARG A 68 16.49 6.74 14.46
N ILE A 69 16.20 7.10 13.21
CA ILE A 69 14.87 7.09 12.60
C ILE A 69 15.02 6.34 11.28
N LEU A 70 14.26 5.26 11.12
CA LEU A 70 14.24 4.45 9.90
C LEU A 70 12.86 4.58 9.27
N SER A 71 12.82 4.91 7.97
CA SER A 71 11.62 4.78 7.16
C SER A 71 11.72 3.53 6.31
N VAL A 72 10.64 2.76 6.25
CA VAL A 72 10.54 1.59 5.38
C VAL A 72 9.30 1.78 4.53
N LYS A 73 9.48 1.78 3.21
CA LYS A 73 8.39 1.86 2.25
C LYS A 73 8.41 0.62 1.37
N ASP A 74 7.28 -0.08 1.33
CA ASP A 74 6.88 -1.07 0.34
C ASP A 74 5.35 -1.18 0.44
N PRO A 75 4.58 -1.02 -0.66
CA PRO A 75 3.13 -1.18 -0.63
C PRO A 75 2.67 -2.51 0.01
N ARG A 76 3.43 -3.60 -0.19
CA ARG A 76 3.13 -4.94 0.34
C ARG A 76 3.06 -4.99 1.85
N LEU A 77 3.74 -4.06 2.55
CA LEU A 77 3.63 -3.94 4.01
C LEU A 77 2.18 -3.83 4.46
N ALA A 78 1.34 -3.09 3.72
CA ALA A 78 -0.08 -2.93 4.04
C ALA A 78 -0.82 -4.25 4.20
N ARG A 79 -0.40 -5.30 3.47
CA ARG A 79 -1.03 -6.63 3.48
C ARG A 79 -0.24 -7.65 4.31
N LEU A 80 1.03 -7.38 4.57
CA LEU A 80 1.94 -8.23 5.34
C LEU A 80 2.12 -7.77 6.80
N LEU A 81 1.38 -6.77 7.28
CA LEU A 81 1.47 -6.35 8.69
C LEU A 81 1.26 -7.48 9.72
N PRO A 82 0.43 -8.53 9.49
CA PRO A 82 0.37 -9.66 10.41
C PRO A 82 1.72 -10.38 10.59
N PHE A 83 2.57 -10.39 9.57
CA PHE A 83 3.94 -10.90 9.65
C PHE A 83 4.88 -9.89 10.33
N TRP A 84 4.80 -8.61 9.95
CA TRP A 84 5.76 -7.58 10.38
C TRP A 84 5.54 -7.07 11.81
N LYS A 85 4.30 -7.00 12.31
CA LYS A 85 4.01 -6.53 13.68
C LYS A 85 4.74 -7.34 14.76
N PRO A 86 4.74 -8.69 14.74
CA PRO A 86 5.56 -9.50 15.64
C PRO A 86 7.06 -9.21 15.52
N VAL A 87 7.57 -8.97 14.30
CA VAL A 87 8.99 -8.62 14.07
C VAL A 87 9.32 -7.29 14.75
N PHE A 88 8.49 -6.25 14.54
CA PHE A 88 8.67 -4.94 15.17
C PHE A 88 8.64 -5.02 16.70
N ALA A 89 7.70 -5.80 17.25
CA ALA A 89 7.60 -6.02 18.69
C ALA A 89 8.85 -6.74 19.24
N CYS A 90 9.36 -7.74 18.53
CA CYS A 90 10.56 -8.50 18.92
C CYS A 90 11.82 -7.62 19.01
N ILE A 91 11.98 -6.66 18.10
CA ILE A 91 13.12 -5.74 18.11
C ILE A 91 12.91 -4.51 19.01
N GLY A 92 11.71 -4.32 19.57
CA GLY A 92 11.41 -3.26 20.53
C GLY A 92 11.38 -1.85 19.93
N VAL A 93 11.03 -1.71 18.65
CA VAL A 93 10.97 -0.39 17.99
C VAL A 93 9.59 0.26 18.12
N ARG A 94 9.57 1.58 18.24
CA ARG A 94 8.34 2.36 18.10
C ARG A 94 8.02 2.55 16.62
N VAL A 95 6.88 2.01 16.17
CA VAL A 95 6.44 2.09 14.77
C VAL A 95 5.39 3.19 14.60
N LEU A 96 5.53 3.96 13.52
CA LEU A 96 4.58 4.97 13.08
C LEU A 96 4.11 4.60 11.68
N TYR A 97 2.81 4.74 11.41
CA TYR A 97 2.22 4.30 10.14
C TYR A 97 1.78 5.50 9.31
N LEU A 98 2.30 5.60 8.10
CA LEU A 98 1.90 6.60 7.11
C LEU A 98 1.17 5.90 5.97
N ILE A 99 -0.12 6.17 5.82
CA ILE A 99 -0.98 5.53 4.82
C ILE A 99 -1.23 6.55 3.71
N ALA A 100 -0.58 6.35 2.58
CA ALA A 100 -0.83 7.14 1.38
C ALA A 100 -2.03 6.56 0.62
N VAL A 101 -3.02 7.39 0.33
CA VAL A 101 -4.20 7.05 -0.48
C VAL A 101 -4.22 7.96 -1.70
N ARG A 102 -4.66 7.43 -2.83
CA ARG A 102 -4.78 8.16 -4.09
C ARG A 102 -6.11 7.83 -4.76
N ASN A 103 -6.64 8.76 -5.54
CA ASN A 103 -7.86 8.55 -6.31
C ASN A 103 -7.81 7.20 -7.08
N PRO A 104 -8.81 6.31 -6.89
CA PRO A 104 -8.87 5.02 -7.57
C PRO A 104 -8.76 5.10 -9.09
N ILE A 105 -9.29 6.14 -9.74
CA ILE A 105 -9.18 6.30 -11.20
C ILE A 105 -7.70 6.42 -11.61
N SER A 106 -6.94 7.28 -10.91
CA SER A 106 -5.51 7.48 -11.16
C SER A 106 -4.72 6.19 -10.94
N VAL A 107 -5.06 5.41 -9.92
CA VAL A 107 -4.40 4.12 -9.64
C VAL A 107 -4.70 3.10 -10.73
N VAL A 108 -5.96 2.95 -11.13
CA VAL A 108 -6.37 2.04 -12.21
C VAL A 108 -5.66 2.37 -13.52
N GLN A 109 -5.62 3.64 -13.91
CA GLN A 109 -4.94 4.05 -15.15
C GLN A 109 -3.43 3.83 -15.09
N SER A 110 -2.81 4.02 -13.92
CA SER A 110 -1.40 3.74 -13.72
C SER A 110 -1.09 2.25 -13.86
N LEU A 111 -1.89 1.38 -13.22
CA LEU A 111 -1.74 -0.08 -13.32
C LEU A 111 -2.01 -0.61 -14.72
N ALA A 112 -3.02 -0.07 -15.42
CA ALA A 112 -3.29 -0.42 -16.81
C ALA A 112 -2.12 -0.06 -17.73
N ARG A 113 -1.51 1.13 -17.56
CA ARG A 113 -0.36 1.56 -18.37
C ARG A 113 0.91 0.76 -18.06
N ARG A 114 1.16 0.47 -16.79
CA ARG A 114 2.39 -0.18 -16.32
C ARG A 114 2.38 -1.69 -16.54
N ASP A 115 1.30 -2.34 -16.10
CA ASP A 115 1.22 -3.80 -15.99
C ASP A 115 0.21 -4.41 -16.99
N GLY A 116 -0.55 -3.59 -17.71
CA GLY A 116 -1.61 -4.07 -18.60
C GLY A 116 -2.80 -4.66 -17.86
N PHE A 117 -2.98 -4.32 -16.57
CA PHE A 117 -4.04 -4.91 -15.76
C PHE A 117 -5.45 -4.44 -16.19
N PRO A 118 -6.44 -5.36 -16.16
CA PRO A 118 -7.84 -4.99 -16.33
C PRO A 118 -8.31 -3.99 -15.27
N VAL A 119 -9.30 -3.19 -15.63
CA VAL A 119 -9.89 -2.15 -14.78
C VAL A 119 -10.48 -2.75 -13.50
N GLU A 120 -11.19 -3.85 -13.64
CA GLU A 120 -11.88 -4.56 -12.56
C GLU A 120 -10.87 -5.08 -11.52
N LYS A 121 -9.82 -5.75 -11.98
CA LYS A 121 -8.71 -6.23 -11.14
C LYS A 121 -8.06 -5.08 -10.39
N SER A 122 -7.80 -3.98 -11.08
CA SER A 122 -7.14 -2.81 -10.51
C SER A 122 -7.97 -2.13 -9.40
N TYR A 123 -9.29 -2.07 -9.52
CA TYR A 123 -10.17 -1.55 -8.46
C TYR A 123 -10.21 -2.44 -7.22
N ILE A 124 -10.33 -3.76 -7.42
CA ILE A 124 -10.31 -4.71 -6.29
C ILE A 124 -8.94 -4.71 -5.62
N LEU A 125 -7.85 -4.61 -6.40
CA LEU A 125 -6.51 -4.50 -5.86
C LEU A 125 -6.33 -3.23 -5.03
N TRP A 126 -6.78 -2.07 -5.53
CA TRP A 126 -6.81 -0.84 -4.74
C TRP A 126 -7.54 -1.04 -3.41
N LEU A 127 -8.75 -1.63 -3.46
CA LEU A 127 -9.56 -1.86 -2.28
C LEU A 127 -8.85 -2.80 -1.29
N ALA A 128 -8.27 -3.89 -1.76
CA ALA A 128 -7.55 -4.86 -0.94
C ALA A 128 -6.37 -4.23 -0.18
N TYR A 129 -5.58 -3.38 -0.84
CA TYR A 129 -4.47 -2.68 -0.20
C TYR A 129 -4.93 -1.62 0.81
N VAL A 130 -5.91 -0.78 0.45
CA VAL A 130 -6.40 0.28 1.32
C VAL A 130 -7.10 -0.31 2.55
N VAL A 131 -8.01 -1.27 2.36
CA VAL A 131 -8.69 -1.93 3.48
C VAL A 131 -7.68 -2.62 4.40
N SER A 132 -6.69 -3.33 3.85
CA SER A 132 -5.66 -3.98 4.68
C SER A 132 -4.87 -2.94 5.50
N ALA A 133 -4.43 -1.83 4.87
CA ALA A 133 -3.73 -0.76 5.57
C ALA A 133 -4.58 -0.16 6.70
N LEU A 134 -5.87 0.06 6.47
CA LEU A 134 -6.81 0.63 7.45
C LEU A 134 -7.15 -0.37 8.56
N ASP A 135 -7.38 -1.63 8.26
CA ASP A 135 -7.76 -2.65 9.26
C ASP A 135 -6.57 -2.97 10.17
N LEU A 136 -5.41 -3.22 9.56
CA LEU A 136 -4.22 -3.69 10.27
C LEU A 136 -3.50 -2.57 11.02
N THR A 137 -4.02 -1.34 11.02
CA THR A 137 -3.44 -0.21 11.76
C THR A 137 -4.40 0.47 12.74
N GLN A 138 -5.60 -0.09 13.00
CA GLN A 138 -6.62 0.55 13.86
C GLN A 138 -6.12 0.95 15.25
N ASP A 139 -5.36 0.06 15.91
CA ASP A 139 -4.94 0.26 17.30
C ASP A 139 -3.54 0.89 17.46
N VAL A 140 -3.00 1.49 16.39
CA VAL A 140 -1.62 2.02 16.38
C VAL A 140 -1.58 3.44 15.82
N ARG A 141 -0.52 4.17 16.16
CA ARG A 141 -0.35 5.58 15.74
C ARG A 141 -0.15 5.67 14.23
N ARG A 142 -1.15 6.24 13.54
CA ARG A 142 -1.22 6.33 12.08
C ARG A 142 -1.70 7.69 11.59
N VAL A 143 -1.26 8.05 10.38
CA VAL A 143 -1.74 9.22 9.61
C VAL A 143 -2.12 8.76 8.23
N LEU A 144 -3.21 9.30 7.71
CA LEU A 144 -3.59 9.17 6.31
C LEU A 144 -3.20 10.43 5.55
N ILE A 145 -2.60 10.25 4.38
CA ILE A 145 -2.29 11.33 3.45
C ILE A 145 -3.00 11.03 2.14
N ASP A 146 -3.72 12.01 1.62
CA ASP A 146 -4.18 11.98 0.24
C ASP A 146 -3.05 12.49 -0.67
N TYR A 147 -2.70 11.69 -1.67
CA TYR A 147 -1.63 11.98 -2.62
C TYR A 147 -1.87 13.29 -3.36
N ASP A 148 -3.11 13.54 -3.79
CA ASP A 148 -3.45 14.73 -4.55
C ASP A 148 -3.31 16.00 -3.67
N ARG A 149 -3.71 15.93 -2.39
CA ARG A 149 -3.45 17.01 -1.42
C ARG A 149 -1.96 17.22 -1.13
N LEU A 150 -1.16 16.15 -1.02
CA LEU A 150 0.29 16.24 -0.85
C LEU A 150 0.95 16.94 -2.04
N MET A 151 0.45 16.72 -3.26
CA MET A 151 0.94 17.42 -4.44
C MET A 151 0.52 18.90 -4.43
N ASP A 152 -0.70 19.21 -4.00
CA ASP A 152 -1.22 20.59 -4.00
C ASP A 152 -0.66 21.45 -2.85
N MET A 153 -0.44 20.87 -1.67
CA MET A 153 -0.02 21.58 -0.44
C MET A 153 1.07 20.82 0.34
N PRO A 154 2.23 20.54 -0.28
CA PRO A 154 3.25 19.64 0.26
C PRO A 154 3.77 20.05 1.64
N ARG A 155 4.11 21.33 1.83
CA ARG A 155 4.57 21.86 3.12
C ARG A 155 3.54 21.68 4.22
N GLN A 156 2.30 22.07 3.98
CA GLN A 156 1.23 21.93 4.97
C GLN A 156 1.04 20.48 5.39
N GLU A 157 1.05 19.55 4.43
CA GLU A 157 0.92 18.11 4.71
C GLU A 157 2.11 17.59 5.53
N LEU A 158 3.35 17.95 5.15
CA LEU A 158 4.56 17.52 5.86
C LEU A 158 4.66 18.13 7.26
N GLU A 159 4.25 19.37 7.45
CA GLU A 159 4.12 20.00 8.78
C GLU A 159 3.10 19.26 9.64
N ASN A 160 1.91 18.95 9.12
CA ASN A 160 0.88 18.19 9.84
C ASN A 160 1.39 16.80 10.28
N ILE A 161 2.11 16.10 9.41
CA ILE A 161 2.69 14.79 9.70
C ILE A 161 3.79 14.91 10.78
N SER A 162 4.66 15.91 10.63
CA SER A 162 5.73 16.21 11.56
C SER A 162 5.20 16.45 12.97
N ASP A 163 4.21 17.35 13.08
CA ASP A 163 3.55 17.69 14.34
C ASP A 163 2.82 16.48 14.93
N PHE A 164 2.04 15.78 14.11
CA PHE A 164 1.28 14.61 14.57
C PHE A 164 2.18 13.50 15.10
N PHE A 165 3.36 13.26 14.50
CA PHE A 165 4.27 12.21 14.96
C PHE A 165 5.29 12.69 16.00
N GLY A 166 5.48 14.00 16.13
CA GLY A 166 6.57 14.60 16.90
C GLY A 166 7.94 14.30 16.27
N LEU A 167 8.02 14.35 14.93
CA LEU A 167 9.25 14.17 14.17
C LEU A 167 9.86 15.55 13.83
N PRO A 168 11.17 15.65 13.60
CA PRO A 168 11.77 16.91 13.16
C PRO A 168 11.45 17.18 11.68
N LEU A 169 10.97 18.38 11.38
CA LEU A 169 10.93 18.90 10.02
C LEU A 169 12.24 19.61 9.71
N ILE A 170 12.94 19.17 8.67
CA ILE A 170 14.22 19.75 8.23
C ILE A 170 13.93 20.68 7.06
N GLU A 171 13.99 21.99 7.29
CA GLU A 171 13.58 23.01 6.30
C GLU A 171 14.28 22.84 4.95
N SER A 172 15.60 22.62 4.94
CA SER A 172 16.34 22.43 3.69
C SER A 172 15.91 21.19 2.89
N ARG A 173 15.44 20.13 3.58
CA ARG A 173 14.92 18.93 2.92
C ARG A 173 13.50 19.14 2.39
N LEU A 174 12.71 19.97 3.08
CA LEU A 174 11.39 20.37 2.63
C LEU A 174 11.50 21.23 1.37
N GLU A 175 12.37 22.24 1.36
CA GLU A 175 12.62 23.07 0.18
C GLU A 175 13.13 22.23 -1.01
N GLU A 176 14.04 21.26 -0.76
CA GLU A 176 14.50 20.30 -1.77
C GLU A 176 13.33 19.46 -2.32
N PHE A 177 12.44 18.98 -1.44
CA PHE A 177 11.26 18.22 -1.84
C PHE A 177 10.31 19.07 -2.70
N GLU A 178 10.01 20.30 -2.29
CA GLU A 178 9.12 21.22 -3.00
C GLU A 178 9.67 21.61 -4.38
N SER A 179 10.97 21.93 -4.46
CA SER A 179 11.58 22.51 -5.66
C SER A 179 12.12 21.48 -6.67
N ALA A 180 12.62 20.33 -6.19
CA ALA A 180 13.30 19.36 -7.03
C ALA A 180 12.56 18.02 -7.13
N PHE A 181 11.75 17.66 -6.14
CA PHE A 181 11.08 16.35 -6.11
C PHE A 181 9.64 16.40 -6.64
N LEU A 182 8.86 17.42 -6.31
CA LEU A 182 7.54 17.62 -6.89
C LEU A 182 7.69 18.11 -8.32
N ASP A 183 7.61 17.18 -9.26
CA ASP A 183 7.42 17.51 -10.67
C ASP A 183 5.94 17.29 -10.96
N ASP A 184 5.23 18.34 -11.40
CA ASP A 184 3.83 18.25 -11.82
C ASP A 184 3.63 17.16 -12.89
N LYS A 185 4.67 16.82 -13.65
CA LYS A 185 4.64 15.71 -14.60
C LYS A 185 4.46 14.34 -13.95
N LEU A 186 4.76 14.19 -12.65
CA LEU A 186 4.50 12.97 -11.88
C LEU A 186 3.00 12.83 -11.51
N ARG A 187 2.25 13.93 -11.53
CA ARG A 187 0.78 13.91 -11.44
C ARG A 187 0.17 13.78 -12.84
N HIS A 188 0.29 12.59 -13.41
CA HIS A 188 -0.21 12.31 -14.77
C HIS A 188 -1.72 12.54 -14.95
N THR A 189 -2.50 12.44 -13.87
CA THR A 189 -3.96 12.64 -13.87
C THR A 189 -4.42 13.17 -12.52
N HIS A 190 -5.38 14.11 -12.56
CA HIS A 190 -6.10 14.62 -11.40
C HIS A 190 -7.59 14.32 -11.58
N TYR A 191 -8.19 13.66 -10.61
CA TYR A 191 -9.60 13.30 -10.59
C TYR A 191 -10.20 13.65 -9.23
N THR A 192 -11.43 14.13 -9.26
CA THR A 192 -12.21 14.46 -8.07
C THR A 192 -12.99 13.24 -7.56
N VAL A 193 -13.59 13.39 -6.38
CA VAL A 193 -14.55 12.42 -5.86
C VAL A 193 -15.76 12.29 -6.79
N ASP A 194 -16.25 13.41 -7.35
CA ASP A 194 -17.40 13.43 -8.27
C ASP A 194 -17.11 12.67 -9.56
N ASP A 195 -15.90 12.80 -10.10
CA ASP A 195 -15.48 12.01 -11.27
C ASP A 195 -15.58 10.51 -11.00
N LEU A 196 -15.14 10.06 -9.82
CA LEU A 196 -15.25 8.66 -9.41
C LEU A 196 -16.70 8.20 -9.26
N GLN A 197 -17.62 9.06 -8.81
CA GLN A 197 -19.03 8.71 -8.72
C GLN A 197 -19.64 8.39 -10.10
N LEU A 198 -19.17 9.05 -11.16
CA LEU A 198 -19.64 8.85 -12.54
C LEU A 198 -19.07 7.58 -13.20
N VAL A 199 -18.04 6.95 -12.63
CA VAL A 199 -17.42 5.75 -13.23
C VAL A 199 -18.25 4.51 -12.93
N ASN A 200 -18.94 3.96 -13.94
CA ASN A 200 -19.80 2.78 -13.78
C ASN A 200 -19.02 1.49 -13.48
N SER A 201 -17.77 1.38 -13.94
CA SER A 201 -16.91 0.21 -13.70
C SER A 201 -16.33 0.15 -12.28
N ALA A 202 -16.39 1.25 -11.51
CA ALA A 202 -15.89 1.29 -10.14
C ALA A 202 -16.90 0.65 -9.17
N PRO A 203 -16.49 -0.36 -8.36
CA PRO A 203 -17.36 -0.94 -7.34
C PRO A 203 -17.88 0.10 -6.35
N ARG A 204 -19.12 -0.03 -5.88
CA ARG A 204 -19.72 0.91 -4.92
C ARG A 204 -18.88 1.09 -3.65
N GLN A 205 -18.20 0.03 -3.20
CA GLN A 205 -17.35 0.03 -2.02
C GLN A 205 -16.07 0.86 -2.24
N VAL A 206 -15.52 0.84 -3.46
CA VAL A 206 -14.39 1.70 -3.83
C VAL A 206 -14.80 3.17 -3.79
N LYS A 207 -15.97 3.48 -4.38
CA LYS A 207 -16.52 4.84 -4.37
C LYS A 207 -16.77 5.34 -2.96
N ALA A 208 -17.51 4.59 -2.16
CA ALA A 208 -17.87 4.96 -0.80
C ALA A 208 -16.63 5.12 0.09
N LEU A 209 -15.69 4.18 0.02
CA LEU A 209 -14.47 4.25 0.82
C LEU A 209 -13.63 5.47 0.42
N TYR A 210 -13.36 5.68 -0.88
CA TYR A 210 -12.55 6.83 -1.29
C TYR A 210 -13.22 8.17 -0.94
N SER A 211 -14.54 8.30 -1.12
CA SER A 211 -15.29 9.50 -0.69
C SER A 211 -15.07 9.78 0.80
N ALA A 212 -15.25 8.77 1.66
CA ALA A 212 -15.08 8.94 3.10
C ALA A 212 -13.63 9.26 3.50
N LEU A 213 -12.64 8.71 2.78
CA LEU A 213 -11.23 9.03 3.01
C LEU A 213 -10.85 10.43 2.53
N SER A 214 -11.44 10.91 1.43
CA SER A 214 -11.19 12.24 0.89
C SER A 214 -11.74 13.36 1.77
N GLU A 215 -12.84 13.12 2.48
CA GLU A 215 -13.43 14.07 3.45
C GLU A 215 -12.57 14.23 4.70
N ALA A 216 -11.71 13.25 5.00
CA ALA A 216 -10.95 13.17 6.25
C ALA A 216 -9.89 14.27 6.44
N ALA A 217 -9.62 15.07 5.39
CA ALA A 217 -8.64 16.15 5.36
C ALA A 217 -7.41 15.93 6.28
N SER A 218 -6.44 15.12 5.84
CA SER A 218 -5.11 14.96 6.49
C SER A 218 -5.18 14.79 8.01
N GLY A 219 -5.65 13.61 8.36
CA GLY A 219 -6.00 13.19 9.71
C GLY A 219 -6.72 11.85 9.61
N PHE A 220 -6.91 11.18 10.74
CA PHE A 220 -7.70 9.96 10.72
C PHE A 220 -9.19 10.29 10.77
N PRO A 221 -10.01 9.82 9.82
CA PRO A 221 -11.44 10.06 9.85
C PRO A 221 -12.10 9.23 10.95
N ASP A 222 -12.27 9.79 12.14
CA ASP A 222 -13.16 9.21 13.16
C ASP A 222 -14.63 9.63 12.92
N SER A 223 -15.05 9.67 11.65
CA SER A 223 -16.43 9.95 11.29
C SER A 223 -17.24 8.64 11.20
N PRO A 224 -18.53 8.64 11.58
CA PRO A 224 -19.41 7.48 11.40
C PRO A 224 -19.49 7.03 9.92
N THR A 225 -19.43 7.98 8.99
CA THR A 225 -19.43 7.72 7.54
C THR A 225 -18.23 6.88 7.13
N TRP A 226 -17.03 7.21 7.64
CA TRP A 226 -15.82 6.42 7.38
C TRP A 226 -15.93 5.02 7.95
N GLN A 227 -16.36 4.87 9.21
CA GLN A 227 -16.49 3.56 9.85
C GLN A 227 -17.41 2.64 9.04
N SER A 228 -18.55 3.17 8.59
CA SER A 228 -19.50 2.40 7.77
C SER A 228 -18.89 2.02 6.42
N ALA A 229 -18.28 2.97 5.70
CA ALA A 229 -17.68 2.71 4.39
C ALA A 229 -16.53 1.68 4.48
N PHE A 230 -15.72 1.76 5.53
CA PHE A 230 -14.65 0.81 5.80
C PHE A 230 -15.20 -0.59 6.09
N LEU A 231 -16.20 -0.72 6.96
CA LEU A 231 -16.80 -2.01 7.30
C LEU A 231 -17.49 -2.65 6.09
N GLU A 232 -18.19 -1.87 5.27
CA GLU A 232 -18.80 -2.34 4.02
C GLU A 232 -17.75 -2.81 3.00
N ALA A 233 -16.65 -2.08 2.87
CA ALA A 233 -15.54 -2.46 2.00
C ALA A 233 -14.86 -3.77 2.47
N LYS A 234 -14.65 -3.91 3.78
CA LYS A 234 -14.10 -5.12 4.39
C LYS A 234 -15.02 -6.32 4.18
N ALA A 235 -16.30 -6.19 4.55
CA ALA A 235 -17.29 -7.24 4.36
C ALA A 235 -17.40 -7.68 2.89
N TYR A 236 -17.37 -6.71 1.96
CA TYR A 236 -17.38 -7.03 0.53
C TYR A 236 -16.16 -7.86 0.10
N LEU A 237 -14.95 -7.51 0.55
CA LEU A 237 -13.75 -8.28 0.25
C LEU A 237 -13.81 -9.69 0.84
N ASP A 238 -14.32 -9.82 2.07
CA ASP A 238 -14.50 -11.12 2.73
C ASP A 238 -15.51 -12.00 1.98
N ASP A 239 -16.65 -11.43 1.56
CA ASP A 239 -17.70 -12.12 0.80
C ASP A 239 -17.18 -12.64 -0.55
N ILE A 240 -16.36 -11.86 -1.25
CA ILE A 240 -15.81 -12.25 -2.56
C ILE A 240 -14.49 -13.02 -2.46
N ALA A 241 -13.89 -13.17 -1.26
CA ALA A 241 -12.59 -13.82 -1.08
C ALA A 241 -12.51 -15.23 -1.69
N PRO A 242 -13.54 -16.10 -1.62
CA PRO A 242 -13.52 -17.40 -2.30
C PRO A 242 -13.36 -17.26 -3.83
N LEU A 243 -14.03 -16.27 -4.44
CA LEU A 243 -13.92 -16.00 -5.87
C LEU A 243 -12.54 -15.45 -6.23
N LEU A 244 -11.98 -14.56 -5.41
CA LEU A 244 -10.63 -14.02 -5.63
C LEU A 244 -9.55 -15.11 -5.53
N ARG A 245 -9.70 -16.07 -4.60
CA ARG A 245 -8.81 -17.24 -4.54
C ARG A 245 -8.93 -18.13 -5.78
N TYR A 246 -10.15 -18.31 -6.28
CA TYR A 246 -10.38 -19.07 -7.50
C TYR A 246 -9.77 -18.38 -8.73
N GLU A 247 -9.97 -17.07 -8.87
CA GLU A 247 -9.36 -16.25 -9.93
C GLU A 247 -7.84 -16.36 -9.90
N TRP A 248 -7.23 -16.24 -8.72
CA TRP A 248 -5.79 -16.38 -8.56
C TRP A 248 -5.26 -17.73 -9.02
N ARG A 249 -5.95 -18.82 -8.64
CA ARG A 249 -5.60 -20.17 -9.08
C ARG A 249 -5.70 -20.30 -10.61
N LEU A 250 -6.74 -19.75 -11.23
CA LEU A 250 -6.86 -19.74 -12.69
C LEU A 250 -5.74 -18.95 -13.37
N GLU A 251 -5.35 -17.81 -12.81
CA GLU A 251 -4.23 -17.01 -13.33
C GLU A 251 -2.92 -17.81 -13.28
N GLN A 252 -2.66 -18.53 -12.19
CA GLN A 252 -1.50 -19.43 -12.06
C GLN A 252 -1.54 -20.56 -13.10
N GLU A 253 -2.66 -21.29 -13.19
CA GLU A 253 -2.84 -22.37 -14.18
C GLU A 253 -2.65 -21.86 -15.63
N MET A 254 -3.15 -20.67 -15.96
CA MET A 254 -2.95 -20.06 -17.27
C MET A 254 -1.48 -19.70 -17.55
N ASN A 255 -0.76 -19.22 -16.54
CA ASN A 255 0.66 -18.89 -16.68
C ASN A 255 1.50 -20.15 -16.88
N ASP A 256 1.21 -21.23 -16.14
CA ASP A 256 1.89 -22.53 -16.29
C ASP A 256 1.67 -23.11 -17.70
N LEU A 257 0.44 -23.06 -18.21
CA LEU A 257 0.11 -23.49 -19.57
C LEU A 257 0.82 -22.64 -20.65
N ARG A 258 0.97 -21.33 -20.43
CA ARG A 258 1.70 -20.44 -21.34
C ARG A 258 3.20 -20.74 -21.33
N ALA A 259 3.77 -21.00 -20.16
CA ALA A 259 5.18 -21.37 -20.00
C ALA A 259 5.48 -22.71 -20.70
N ALA A 260 4.65 -23.74 -20.44
CA ALA A 260 4.81 -25.06 -21.06
C ALA A 260 4.68 -25.05 -22.59
N LYS A 261 4.00 -24.04 -23.17
CA LYS A 261 3.87 -23.88 -24.63
C LYS A 261 5.07 -23.11 -25.25
N ALA A 262 5.83 -22.39 -24.44
CA ALA A 262 6.99 -21.63 -24.87
C ALA A 262 8.29 -22.46 -24.92
N GLU A 263 8.30 -23.62 -24.25
CA GLU A 263 9.35 -24.66 -24.29
C GLU A 263 9.16 -25.61 -25.49
#